data_AF-A0A9P6UWH4-F1
#
_entry.id   AF-A0A9P6UWH4-F1
#
_cell.length_a   1.000
_cell.length_b   1.000
_cell.length_c   1.000
_cell.angle_alpha   90.00
_cell.angle_beta   90.00
_cell.angle_gamma   90.00
#
_symmetry.space_group_name_H-M   'P 1'
#
loop_
_entity.id
_entity.type
_entity.pdbx_description
1 polymer ?
#
loop_
_entity_poly.entity_id
_entity_poly.type
_entity_poly.pdbx_seq_one_letter_code
_entity_poly.pdbx_strand_id
1 'polypeptide(L)'
;MSSFDLSDESEYVLSVDSPSPAVDRFKPETVFKLLRKRIDTITRDEPSEAVTRNSRIMQTLLKDPYSVDIRFVFDADKSYSNVGLWAHRSILAEYKPLADLIQEASSESATQTSSGNDAQGVINAEMLTIPLSDISPATLCVLLRYIYTGEINRTVDTSLHAISTTESALVTKGIAGRPASFVRWSPMDKDSPWRLRDVTWEELLRASSRFGVSELQQRCEDAVIASIDASNVVDVLFTVGNTFGKIKDTAMDFIVEKIGSVVLEDKEPFAAYRNHPDAFDFLVELVRRKAPKAAVTDAA
;
A
#
# COMPACT_ATOMS: atom_id res chain seq x y z
N MET A 1 -18.62 -84.13 11.91
CA MET A 1 -19.06 -83.16 12.94
C MET A 1 -17.98 -83.14 14.00
N SER A 2 -17.08 -82.17 13.92
CA SER A 2 -15.94 -82.02 14.83
C SER A 2 -15.97 -80.59 15.35
N SER A 3 -16.17 -80.47 16.65
CA SER A 3 -16.12 -79.25 17.44
C SER A 3 -14.69 -78.72 17.47
N PHE A 4 -14.49 -77.46 17.12
CA PHE A 4 -13.25 -76.72 17.37
C PHE A 4 -13.60 -75.55 18.29
N ASP A 5 -13.05 -75.64 19.50
CA ASP A 5 -13.11 -74.67 20.56
C ASP A 5 -11.65 -74.29 20.82
N LEU A 6 -11.29 -73.01 20.71
CA LEU A 6 -10.00 -72.47 21.09
C LEU A 6 -10.16 -70.98 21.39
N SER A 7 -10.30 -70.73 22.68
CA SER A 7 -10.10 -69.46 23.37
C SER A 7 -8.62 -69.12 23.38
N ASP A 8 -8.25 -67.87 23.11
CA ASP A 8 -7.03 -67.28 23.68
C ASP A 8 -7.15 -65.74 23.66
N GLU A 9 -7.45 -65.18 24.84
CA GLU A 9 -7.32 -63.75 25.12
C GLU A 9 -5.90 -63.51 25.62
N SER A 10 -5.11 -62.75 24.86
CA SER A 10 -3.83 -62.21 25.36
C SER A 10 -3.94 -60.70 25.51
N GLU A 11 -4.00 -60.31 26.78
CA GLU A 11 -4.02 -58.95 27.30
C GLU A 11 -2.59 -58.38 27.23
N TYR A 12 -2.32 -57.48 26.28
CA TYR A 12 -1.05 -56.75 26.22
C TYR A 12 -1.17 -55.40 26.91
N VAL A 13 -0.65 -55.34 28.15
CA VAL A 13 -0.42 -54.09 28.88
C VAL A 13 0.94 -53.54 28.45
N LEU A 14 0.96 -52.48 27.64
CA LEU A 14 2.16 -51.69 27.36
C LEU A 14 2.08 -50.36 28.12
N SER A 15 2.84 -50.31 29.22
CA SER A 15 3.16 -49.11 29.97
C SER A 15 4.47 -48.54 29.44
N VAL A 16 4.45 -47.33 28.88
CA VAL A 16 5.66 -46.55 28.58
C VAL A 16 5.38 -45.08 28.85
N ASP A 17 5.64 -44.64 30.09
CA ASP A 17 5.81 -43.23 30.42
C ASP A 17 7.28 -42.86 30.26
N SER A 18 7.56 -41.92 29.36
CA SER A 18 8.83 -41.18 29.34
C SER A 18 8.57 -39.75 28.87
N PRO A 19 8.81 -38.73 29.71
CA PRO A 19 8.54 -37.34 29.37
C PRO A 19 9.60 -36.83 28.40
N SER A 20 9.15 -36.50 27.18
CA SER A 20 9.94 -35.81 26.16
C SER A 20 10.34 -34.41 26.66
N PRO A 21 11.60 -33.96 26.45
CA PRO A 21 12.01 -32.63 26.82
C PRO A 21 11.24 -31.60 25.98
N ALA A 22 10.53 -30.72 26.67
CA ALA A 22 9.81 -29.60 26.08
C ALA A 22 10.78 -28.71 25.30
N VAL A 23 10.85 -28.92 23.98
CA VAL A 23 11.38 -27.94 23.04
C VAL A 23 10.37 -26.80 23.06
N ASP A 24 10.73 -25.73 23.78
CA ASP A 24 9.95 -24.51 23.92
C ASP A 24 9.84 -23.86 22.53
N ARG A 25 8.83 -24.30 21.78
CA ARG A 25 8.52 -23.77 20.44
C ARG A 25 8.20 -22.30 20.62
N PHE A 26 9.04 -21.45 20.03
CA PHE A 26 8.85 -20.00 19.94
C PHE A 26 7.37 -19.68 19.71
N LYS A 27 6.71 -19.11 20.73
CA LYS A 27 5.33 -18.68 20.62
C LYS A 27 5.31 -17.49 19.66
N PRO A 28 4.61 -17.57 18.51
CA PRO A 28 4.56 -16.48 17.53
C PRO A 28 4.06 -15.16 18.13
N GLU A 29 3.22 -15.22 19.18
CA GLU A 29 2.79 -14.05 19.95
C GLU A 29 3.95 -13.22 20.53
N THR A 30 5.05 -13.86 20.90
CA THR A 30 6.25 -13.19 21.39
C THR A 30 6.94 -12.44 20.25
N VAL A 31 6.96 -13.01 19.04
CA VAL A 31 7.54 -12.41 17.83
C VAL A 31 6.72 -11.19 17.38
N PHE A 32 5.39 -11.30 17.34
CA PHE A 32 4.52 -10.17 16.98
C PHE A 32 4.60 -9.01 17.98
N LYS A 33 4.69 -9.30 19.29
CA LYS A 33 4.91 -8.26 20.32
C LYS A 33 6.28 -7.58 20.17
N LEU A 34 7.32 -8.35 19.85
CA LEU A 34 8.66 -7.81 19.56
C LEU A 34 8.67 -6.95 18.29
N LEU A 35 7.96 -7.35 17.23
CA LEU A 35 7.83 -6.58 16.00
C LEU A 35 7.08 -5.26 16.23
N ARG A 36 5.95 -5.27 16.94
CA ARG A 36 5.24 -4.03 17.32
C ARG A 36 6.13 -3.09 18.13
N LYS A 37 6.81 -3.62 19.15
CA LYS A 37 7.75 -2.84 19.96
C LYS A 37 8.91 -2.27 19.13
N ARG A 38 9.40 -3.01 18.13
CA ARG A 38 10.47 -2.55 17.24
C ARG A 38 10.01 -1.46 16.28
N ILE A 39 8.77 -1.52 15.77
CA ILE A 39 8.19 -0.45 14.95
C ILE A 39 8.05 0.85 15.75
N ASP A 40 7.63 0.77 17.01
CA ASP A 40 7.57 1.93 17.92
C ASP A 40 8.98 2.46 18.32
N THR A 41 10.02 1.64 18.14
CA THR A 41 11.41 2.01 18.46
C THR A 41 12.16 2.56 17.24
N ILE A 42 11.87 2.07 16.02
CA ILE A 42 12.43 2.57 14.76
C ILE A 42 11.99 4.04 14.49
N THR A 43 10.93 4.50 15.16
CA THR A 43 10.48 5.89 15.13
C THR A 43 11.26 6.83 16.05
N ARG A 44 12.31 6.37 16.74
CA ARG A 44 13.00 7.12 17.82
C ARG A 44 14.53 7.26 17.71
N ASP A 45 15.14 6.95 16.58
CA ASP A 45 16.50 7.43 16.33
C ASP A 45 16.42 8.94 16.03
N GLU A 46 16.89 9.76 16.97
CA GLU A 46 16.95 11.22 16.80
C GLU A 46 17.78 11.54 15.55
N PRO A 47 17.17 12.14 14.51
CA PRO A 47 17.90 12.45 13.29
C PRO A 47 18.97 13.51 13.60
N SER A 48 20.18 13.28 13.09
CA SER A 48 21.27 14.27 13.11
C SER A 48 20.77 15.66 12.70
N GLU A 49 21.27 16.73 13.34
CA GLU A 49 20.89 18.11 13.04
C GLU A 49 20.97 18.44 11.53
N ALA A 50 21.95 17.87 10.83
CA ALA A 50 22.10 18.03 9.38
C ALA A 50 20.91 17.44 8.59
N VAL A 51 20.41 16.28 9.00
CA VAL A 51 19.22 15.63 8.40
C VAL A 51 17.98 16.49 8.64
N THR A 52 17.85 17.06 9.84
CA THR A 52 16.71 17.95 10.16
C THR A 52 16.74 19.25 9.33
N ARG A 53 17.93 19.80 9.07
CA ARG A 53 18.09 21.01 8.26
C ARG A 53 17.73 20.75 6.79
N ASN A 54 18.22 19.65 6.22
CA ASN A 54 17.91 19.28 4.84
C ASN A 54 16.41 19.01 4.67
N SER A 55 15.78 18.33 5.62
CA SER A 55 14.33 18.09 5.61
C SER A 55 13.54 19.42 5.56
N ARG A 56 13.92 20.44 6.34
CA ARG A 56 13.25 21.77 6.29
C ARG A 56 13.38 22.48 4.94
N ILE A 57 14.55 22.38 4.30
CA ILE A 57 14.75 22.96 2.96
C ILE A 57 13.86 22.23 1.95
N MET A 58 13.83 20.91 1.98
CA MET A 58 13.00 20.10 1.09
C MET A 58 11.50 20.34 1.32
N GLN A 59 11.07 20.54 2.57
CA GLN A 59 9.70 20.96 2.87
C GLN A 59 9.34 22.32 2.26
N THR A 60 10.31 23.23 2.18
CA THR A 60 10.12 24.54 1.54
C THR A 60 10.02 24.38 0.03
N LEU A 61 10.87 23.57 -0.58
CA LEU A 61 10.81 23.24 -2.01
C LEU A 61 9.48 22.58 -2.39
N LEU A 62 8.99 21.62 -1.60
CA LEU A 62 7.72 20.94 -1.88
C LEU A 62 6.52 21.90 -1.98
N LYS A 63 6.61 23.07 -1.34
CA LYS A 63 5.61 24.13 -1.34
C LYS A 63 5.85 25.23 -2.39
N ASP A 64 7.04 25.29 -2.99
CA ASP A 64 7.44 26.40 -3.86
C ASP A 64 6.82 26.25 -5.26
N PRO A 65 5.89 27.13 -5.67
CA PRO A 65 5.28 27.07 -6.99
C PRO A 65 6.19 27.59 -8.11
N TYR A 66 7.30 28.26 -7.79
CA TYR A 66 8.13 28.95 -8.78
C TYR A 66 9.34 28.13 -9.24
N SER A 67 9.74 27.13 -8.48
CA SER A 67 10.88 26.24 -8.80
C SER A 67 10.47 24.92 -9.45
N VAL A 68 9.17 24.61 -9.51
CA VAL A 68 8.64 23.37 -10.07
C VAL A 68 8.70 23.36 -11.59
N ASP A 69 8.93 22.18 -12.16
CA ASP A 69 9.10 21.94 -13.59
C ASP A 69 8.32 20.72 -14.11
N ILE A 70 7.55 20.06 -13.23
CA ILE A 70 6.56 19.03 -13.57
C ILE A 70 5.24 19.24 -12.82
N ARG A 71 4.16 18.81 -13.48
CA ARG A 71 2.81 18.74 -12.95
C ARG A 71 2.19 17.38 -13.23
N PHE A 72 1.74 16.71 -12.18
CA PHE A 72 0.90 15.51 -12.28
C PHE A 72 -0.57 15.89 -12.39
N VAL A 73 -1.30 15.28 -13.33
CA VAL A 73 -2.76 15.42 -13.48
C VAL A 73 -3.44 14.07 -13.30
N PHE A 74 -4.66 14.06 -12.75
CA PHE A 74 -5.34 12.83 -12.33
C PHE A 74 -6.59 12.60 -13.16
N ASP A 75 -6.47 11.77 -14.19
CA ASP A 75 -7.51 11.62 -15.21
C ASP A 75 -8.63 10.66 -14.80
N ALA A 76 -8.33 9.74 -13.88
CA ALA A 76 -9.31 8.75 -13.43
C ALA A 76 -10.36 9.30 -12.47
N ASP A 77 -10.01 10.32 -11.67
CA ASP A 77 -10.95 10.93 -10.73
C ASP A 77 -11.41 12.30 -11.25
N LYS A 78 -12.63 12.32 -11.77
CA LYS A 78 -13.27 13.54 -12.27
C LYS A 78 -13.34 14.64 -11.22
N SER A 79 -13.38 14.27 -9.93
CA SER A 79 -13.40 15.21 -8.81
C SER A 79 -12.10 16.01 -8.69
N TYR A 80 -11.00 15.50 -9.24
CA TYR A 80 -9.66 16.12 -9.20
C TYR A 80 -9.08 16.41 -10.59
N SER A 81 -9.89 16.32 -11.64
CA SER A 81 -9.47 16.58 -13.03
C SER A 81 -8.92 18.00 -13.27
N ASN A 82 -9.25 18.95 -12.39
CA ASN A 82 -8.77 20.32 -12.40
C ASN A 82 -7.62 20.59 -11.40
N VAL A 83 -7.16 19.55 -10.70
CA VAL A 83 -6.09 19.63 -9.70
C VAL A 83 -4.81 19.06 -10.32
N GLY A 84 -3.76 19.87 -10.32
CA GLY A 84 -2.43 19.46 -10.72
C GLY A 84 -1.47 19.51 -9.54
N LEU A 85 -0.79 18.41 -9.24
CA LEU A 85 0.21 18.35 -8.17
C LEU A 85 1.59 18.65 -8.76
N TRP A 86 2.29 19.63 -8.22
CA TRP A 86 3.57 20.09 -8.77
C TRP A 86 4.76 19.47 -8.03
N ALA A 87 5.86 19.27 -8.76
CA ALA A 87 7.09 18.70 -8.23
C ALA A 87 8.33 19.15 -9.05
N HIS A 88 9.49 18.65 -8.65
CA HIS A 88 10.79 18.94 -9.27
C HIS A 88 11.33 17.67 -9.94
N ARG A 89 11.62 17.72 -11.25
CA ARG A 89 12.22 16.60 -12.00
C ARG A 89 13.55 16.20 -11.40
N SER A 90 14.37 17.18 -10.99
CA SER A 90 15.69 16.94 -10.40
C SER A 90 15.65 16.01 -9.19
N ILE A 91 14.61 16.13 -8.36
CA ILE A 91 14.42 15.28 -7.17
C ILE A 91 13.83 13.92 -7.57
N LEU A 92 12.84 13.90 -8.46
CA LEU A 92 12.17 12.65 -8.84
C LEU A 92 13.04 11.76 -9.73
N ALA A 93 13.97 12.32 -10.50
CA ALA A 93 14.88 11.60 -11.38
C ALA A 93 15.88 10.70 -10.62
N GLU A 94 16.03 10.87 -9.31
CA GLU A 94 16.81 9.96 -8.46
C GLU A 94 16.17 8.56 -8.39
N TYR A 95 14.87 8.44 -8.68
CA TYR A 95 14.13 7.19 -8.68
C TYR A 95 13.89 6.74 -10.12
N LYS A 96 14.52 5.62 -10.51
CA LYS A 96 14.51 5.14 -11.90
C LYS A 96 13.11 5.08 -12.54
N PRO A 97 12.07 4.49 -11.92
CA PRO A 97 10.74 4.46 -12.55
C PRO A 97 10.12 5.84 -12.77
N LEU A 98 10.40 6.81 -11.88
CA LEU A 98 9.97 8.20 -12.06
C LEU A 98 10.78 8.90 -13.15
N ALA A 99 12.09 8.65 -13.24
CA ALA A 99 12.93 9.17 -14.30
C ALA A 99 12.47 8.69 -15.68
N ASP A 100 12.17 7.39 -15.80
CA ASP A 100 11.64 6.77 -17.02
C ASP A 100 10.29 7.40 -17.40
N LEU A 101 9.38 7.60 -16.43
CA LEU A 101 8.10 8.27 -16.63
C LEU A 101 8.24 9.73 -17.11
N ILE A 102 9.19 10.48 -16.53
CA ILE A 102 9.49 11.86 -16.94
C ILE A 102 10.03 11.88 -18.38
N GLN A 103 10.88 10.93 -18.75
CA GLN A 103 11.45 10.82 -20.09
C GLN A 103 10.38 10.46 -21.14
N GLU A 104 9.47 9.54 -20.81
CA GLU A 104 8.35 9.15 -21.66
C GLU A 104 7.45 10.36 -21.96
N ALA A 105 6.99 11.05 -20.92
CA ALA A 105 6.14 12.23 -21.08
C ALA A 105 6.83 13.38 -21.85
N SER A 106 8.15 13.53 -21.67
CA SER A 106 8.94 14.51 -22.44
C SER A 106 9.00 14.16 -23.93
N SER A 107 9.06 12.87 -24.26
CA SER A 107 9.12 12.39 -25.65
C SER A 107 7.77 12.54 -26.37
N GLU A 108 6.67 12.30 -25.67
CA GLU A 108 5.31 12.50 -26.19
C GLU A 108 5.03 13.96 -26.52
N SER A 109 5.45 14.87 -25.62
CA SER A 109 5.26 16.32 -25.80
C SER A 109 5.99 16.86 -27.04
N ALA A 110 7.20 16.36 -27.33
CA ALA A 110 7.98 16.77 -28.50
C ALA A 110 7.36 16.36 -29.84
N THR A 111 6.51 15.32 -29.85
CA THR A 111 5.89 14.81 -31.07
C THR A 111 4.71 15.71 -31.50
N GLN A 112 4.02 16.33 -30.56
CA GLN A 112 2.83 17.16 -30.82
C GLN A 112 3.17 18.56 -31.40
N THR A 113 4.36 19.08 -31.17
CA THR A 113 4.76 20.44 -31.60
C THR A 113 5.19 20.55 -33.07
N SER A 114 5.23 19.45 -33.82
CA SER A 114 5.81 19.42 -35.17
C SER A 114 4.84 19.79 -36.33
N SER A 115 3.60 20.21 -36.04
CA SER A 115 2.58 20.48 -37.07
C SER A 115 2.14 21.95 -37.21
N GLY A 116 2.83 22.91 -36.59
CA GLY A 116 2.51 24.34 -36.69
C GLY A 116 3.71 25.17 -37.13
N ASN A 117 3.70 25.66 -38.37
CA ASN A 117 4.60 26.72 -38.82
C ASN A 117 4.25 28.00 -38.06
N ASP A 118 5.03 28.39 -37.06
CA ASP A 118 5.27 29.80 -36.74
C ASP A 118 6.54 29.95 -35.90
N ALA A 119 7.47 30.73 -36.44
CA ALA A 119 8.76 31.01 -35.87
C ALA A 119 8.65 32.14 -34.83
N GLN A 120 8.70 31.82 -33.54
CA GLN A 120 9.24 32.75 -32.55
C GLN A 120 9.77 31.97 -31.34
N GLY A 121 11.10 31.83 -31.29
CA GLY A 121 11.81 31.19 -30.20
C GLY A 121 11.67 31.99 -28.90
N VAL A 122 10.85 31.48 -28.00
CA VAL A 122 11.01 31.65 -26.56
C VAL A 122 10.93 30.25 -25.99
N ILE A 123 12.08 29.72 -25.55
CA ILE A 123 12.13 28.46 -24.78
C ILE A 123 11.56 28.80 -23.40
N ASN A 124 10.24 28.97 -23.31
CA ASN A 124 9.58 28.80 -22.03
C ASN A 124 9.76 27.32 -21.72
N ALA A 125 10.51 27.01 -20.66
CA ALA A 125 10.62 25.66 -20.15
C ALA A 125 9.19 25.21 -19.79
N GLU A 126 8.54 24.55 -20.74
CA GLU A 126 7.13 24.21 -20.63
C GLU A 126 6.99 23.20 -19.49
N MET A 127 6.12 23.53 -18.55
CA MET A 127 5.77 22.67 -17.42
C MET A 127 5.35 21.31 -17.97
N LEU A 128 6.15 20.27 -17.75
CA LEU A 128 5.83 18.94 -18.25
C LEU A 128 4.65 18.39 -17.46
N THR A 129 3.61 17.98 -18.20
CA THR A 129 2.40 17.43 -17.60
C THR A 129 2.42 15.91 -17.73
N ILE A 130 2.24 15.21 -16.60
CA ILE A 130 2.25 13.75 -16.52
C ILE A 130 0.86 13.28 -16.07
N PRO A 131 0.09 12.62 -16.93
CA PRO A 131 -1.21 12.06 -16.55
C PRO A 131 -1.05 10.78 -15.72
N LEU A 132 -1.86 10.66 -14.68
CA LEU A 132 -1.91 9.51 -13.78
C LEU A 132 -3.35 9.01 -13.65
N SER A 133 -3.57 7.72 -13.94
CA SER A 133 -4.90 7.10 -13.98
C SER A 133 -5.16 6.10 -12.86
N ASP A 134 -4.13 5.65 -12.17
CA ASP A 134 -4.18 4.50 -11.25
C ASP A 134 -3.68 4.83 -9.85
N ILE A 135 -3.35 6.11 -9.59
CA ILE A 135 -2.98 6.60 -8.26
C ILE A 135 -3.85 7.81 -7.89
N SER A 136 -4.32 7.83 -6.65
CA SER A 136 -5.08 8.97 -6.14
C SER A 136 -4.17 10.17 -5.83
N PRO A 137 -4.68 11.40 -5.90
CA PRO A 137 -3.93 12.59 -5.48
C PRO A 137 -3.44 12.50 -4.04
N ALA A 138 -4.24 11.91 -3.15
CA ALA A 138 -3.89 11.71 -1.75
C ALA A 138 -2.64 10.84 -1.60
N THR A 139 -2.64 9.69 -2.27
CA THR A 139 -1.51 8.75 -2.26
C THR A 139 -0.24 9.39 -2.82
N LEU A 140 -0.37 10.16 -3.92
CA LEU A 140 0.78 10.84 -4.51
C LEU A 140 1.33 11.95 -3.60
N CYS A 141 0.47 12.70 -2.88
CA CYS A 141 0.92 13.68 -1.89
C CYS A 141 1.77 13.03 -0.80
N VAL A 142 1.30 11.92 -0.21
CA VAL A 142 2.05 11.19 0.83
C VAL A 142 3.38 10.66 0.28
N LEU A 143 3.37 10.11 -0.94
CA LEU A 143 4.58 9.63 -1.60
C LEU A 143 5.60 10.75 -1.83
N LEU A 144 5.18 11.88 -2.39
CA LEU A 144 6.06 13.03 -2.62
C LEU A 144 6.59 13.60 -1.31
N ARG A 145 5.76 13.69 -0.26
CA ARG A 145 6.23 14.09 1.06
C ARG A 145 7.36 13.18 1.54
N TYR A 146 7.20 11.87 1.41
CA TYR A 146 8.26 10.93 1.79
C TYR A 146 9.53 11.13 0.95
N ILE A 147 9.41 11.26 -0.37
CA ILE A 147 10.57 11.50 -1.26
C ILE A 147 11.35 12.75 -0.84
N TYR A 148 10.66 13.82 -0.48
CA TYR A 148 11.30 15.09 -0.13
C TYR A 148 11.87 15.09 1.29
N THR A 149 11.18 14.45 2.24
CA THR A 149 11.44 14.66 3.68
C THR A 149 11.87 13.42 4.43
N GLY A 150 11.68 12.23 3.85
CA GLY A 150 11.83 10.93 4.53
C GLY A 150 10.74 10.62 5.56
N GLU A 151 9.77 11.53 5.76
CA GLU A 151 8.70 11.36 6.74
C GLU A 151 7.47 10.73 6.11
N ILE A 152 6.83 9.81 6.84
CA ILE A 152 5.55 9.22 6.46
C ILE A 152 4.45 9.84 7.31
N ASN A 153 3.56 10.60 6.68
CA ASN A 153 2.29 11.00 7.27
C ASN A 153 1.18 10.67 6.29
N ARG A 154 0.29 9.75 6.70
CA ARG A 154 -0.80 9.23 5.85
C ARG A 154 -2.00 10.17 5.76
N THR A 155 -2.08 11.16 6.66
CA THR A 155 -3.05 12.24 6.58
C THR A 155 -2.50 13.35 5.71
N VAL A 156 -3.25 13.69 4.66
CA VAL A 156 -2.79 14.62 3.64
C VAL A 156 -3.06 16.06 4.09
N ASP A 157 -1.98 16.83 4.24
CA ASP A 157 -2.05 18.28 4.40
C ASP A 157 -1.61 18.95 3.09
N THR A 158 -2.59 19.42 2.34
CA THR A 158 -2.42 20.00 1.01
C THR A 158 -1.68 21.34 1.05
N SER A 159 -1.63 22.00 2.21
CA SER A 159 -0.82 23.21 2.41
C SER A 159 0.69 22.94 2.37
N LEU A 160 1.08 21.66 2.40
CA LEU A 160 2.47 21.22 2.28
C LEU A 160 2.94 21.05 0.84
N HIS A 161 2.07 21.23 -0.15
CA HIS A 161 2.36 20.93 -1.55
C HIS A 161 2.10 22.13 -2.45
N ALA A 162 2.93 22.30 -3.46
CA ALA A 162 2.66 23.17 -4.59
C ALA A 162 1.59 22.52 -5.50
N ILE A 163 0.47 23.21 -5.68
CA ILE A 163 -0.71 22.67 -6.37
C ILE A 163 -1.29 23.74 -7.28
N SER A 164 -1.57 23.38 -8.53
CA SER A 164 -2.43 24.17 -9.41
C SER A 164 -3.87 23.73 -9.31
N THR A 165 -4.77 24.69 -9.20
CA THR A 165 -6.19 24.49 -9.53
C THR A 165 -6.48 25.27 -10.80
N THR A 166 -6.84 24.60 -11.90
CA THR A 166 -7.47 25.32 -13.01
C THR A 166 -8.85 25.77 -12.55
N GLU A 167 -9.22 27.03 -12.82
CA GLU A 167 -10.50 27.62 -12.42
C GLU A 167 -11.67 26.97 -13.17
N SER A 168 -12.00 25.74 -12.82
CA SER A 168 -13.24 25.08 -13.22
C SER A 168 -14.29 25.46 -12.18
N ALA A 169 -14.97 26.58 -12.40
CA ALA A 169 -16.07 26.97 -11.52
C ALA A 169 -17.18 25.89 -11.55
N LEU A 170 -17.44 25.25 -10.42
CA LEU A 170 -18.57 24.32 -10.29
C LEU A 170 -19.87 25.12 -10.38
N VAL A 171 -20.57 24.99 -11.50
CA VAL A 171 -21.92 25.55 -11.66
C VAL A 171 -22.90 24.64 -10.94
N THR A 172 -23.18 24.91 -9.67
CA THR A 172 -24.32 24.29 -9.00
C THR A 172 -25.60 24.83 -9.65
N LYS A 173 -26.36 23.97 -10.35
CA LYS A 173 -27.70 24.34 -10.84
C LYS A 173 -28.55 24.71 -9.63
N GLY A 174 -28.87 26.00 -9.51
CA GLY A 174 -29.78 26.47 -8.47
C GLY A 174 -31.13 25.78 -8.60
N ILE A 175 -31.66 25.34 -7.45
CA ILE A 175 -33.08 24.97 -7.33
C ILE A 175 -33.90 26.19 -7.77
N ALA A 176 -34.92 25.95 -8.59
CA ALA A 176 -35.67 26.92 -9.40
C ALA A 176 -35.81 28.32 -8.74
N GLY A 177 -35.26 29.33 -9.40
CA GLY A 177 -35.47 30.74 -9.06
C GLY A 177 -34.29 31.48 -8.42
N ARG A 178 -33.19 30.80 -8.03
CA ARG A 178 -31.94 31.47 -7.65
C ARG A 178 -30.95 31.52 -8.82
N PRO A 179 -30.26 32.66 -9.05
CA PRO A 179 -29.15 32.71 -9.99
C PRO A 179 -28.11 31.66 -9.57
N ALA A 180 -27.49 31.00 -10.55
CA ALA A 180 -26.41 30.06 -10.28
C ALA A 180 -25.32 30.78 -9.47
N SER A 181 -25.23 30.46 -8.18
CA SER A 181 -24.17 30.97 -7.34
C SER A 181 -22.90 30.21 -7.72
N PHE A 182 -21.90 30.94 -8.21
CA PHE A 182 -20.55 30.40 -8.37
C PHE A 182 -19.97 30.19 -6.99
N VAL A 183 -20.04 28.95 -6.51
CA VAL A 183 -19.40 28.57 -5.26
C VAL A 183 -17.97 28.18 -5.62
N ARG A 184 -17.03 29.12 -5.44
CA ARG A 184 -15.59 28.90 -5.61
C ARG A 184 -15.10 28.15 -4.38
N TRP A 185 -15.22 26.82 -4.37
CA TRP A 185 -14.59 25.99 -3.35
C TRP A 185 -13.29 25.45 -3.91
N SER A 186 -12.17 25.81 -3.27
CA SER A 186 -10.95 25.06 -3.52
C SER A 186 -11.13 23.69 -2.87
N PRO A 187 -10.84 22.58 -3.57
CA PRO A 187 -10.75 21.26 -2.92
C PRO A 187 -9.78 21.25 -1.72
N MET A 188 -8.92 22.27 -1.63
CA MET A 188 -7.86 22.40 -0.63
C MET A 188 -8.18 23.35 0.53
N ASP A 189 -9.35 23.98 0.56
CA ASP A 189 -9.73 24.84 1.69
C ASP A 189 -9.89 23.99 2.97
N LYS A 190 -9.49 24.52 4.14
CA LYS A 190 -9.58 23.79 5.43
C LYS A 190 -11.02 23.35 5.75
N ASP A 191 -11.99 24.11 5.28
CA ASP A 191 -13.43 23.86 5.44
C ASP A 191 -14.04 23.18 4.20
N SER A 192 -13.21 22.76 3.25
CA SER A 192 -13.66 22.06 2.06
C SER A 192 -14.20 20.68 2.46
N PRO A 193 -15.39 20.29 1.98
CA PRO A 193 -15.87 18.92 2.16
C PRO A 193 -15.01 17.91 1.35
N TRP A 194 -14.13 18.41 0.48
CA TRP A 194 -13.30 17.63 -0.44
C TRP A 194 -11.91 17.34 0.11
N ARG A 195 -11.74 17.32 1.45
CA ARG A 195 -10.48 16.91 2.06
C ARG A 195 -10.06 15.55 1.48
N LEU A 196 -8.81 15.50 1.03
CA LEU A 196 -8.21 14.24 0.58
C LEU A 196 -8.30 13.23 1.71
N ARG A 197 -8.80 12.04 1.39
CA ARG A 197 -8.92 10.94 2.36
C ARG A 197 -7.55 10.51 2.86
N ASP A 198 -7.53 9.93 4.06
CA ASP A 198 -6.33 9.30 4.59
C ASP A 198 -5.91 8.12 3.67
N VAL A 199 -4.61 8.00 3.47
CA VAL A 199 -4.01 6.99 2.60
C VAL A 199 -3.80 5.71 3.40
N THR A 200 -4.23 4.56 2.87
CA THR A 200 -3.99 3.27 3.54
C THR A 200 -2.54 2.79 3.33
N TRP A 201 -2.07 1.86 4.15
CA TRP A 201 -0.71 1.32 3.98
C TRP A 201 -0.57 0.53 2.68
N GLU A 202 -1.63 -0.16 2.25
CA GLU A 202 -1.73 -0.93 1.02
C GLU A 202 -1.64 -0.03 -0.22
N GLU A 203 -2.30 1.13 -0.19
CA GLU A 203 -2.22 2.12 -1.27
C GLU A 203 -0.82 2.70 -1.40
N LEU A 204 -0.20 3.07 -0.28
CA LEU A 204 1.16 3.60 -0.27
C LEU A 204 2.19 2.54 -0.65
N LEU A 205 1.97 1.28 -0.26
CA LEU A 205 2.80 0.14 -0.64
C LEU A 205 2.80 -0.08 -2.16
N ARG A 206 1.61 -0.09 -2.78
CA ARG A 206 1.50 -0.20 -4.25
C ARG A 206 2.17 0.97 -4.97
N ALA A 207 1.94 2.19 -4.48
CA ALA A 207 2.56 3.38 -5.06
C ALA A 207 4.09 3.37 -4.94
N SER A 208 4.63 3.09 -3.75
CA SER A 208 6.09 3.03 -3.53
C SER A 208 6.76 1.94 -4.36
N SER A 209 6.13 0.76 -4.49
CA SER A 209 6.61 -0.30 -5.38
C SER A 209 6.63 0.14 -6.85
N ARG A 210 5.57 0.82 -7.31
CA ARG A 210 5.46 1.28 -8.70
C ARG A 210 6.51 2.33 -9.04
N PHE A 211 6.70 3.30 -8.14
CA PHE A 211 7.63 4.41 -8.36
C PHE A 211 9.06 4.10 -7.92
N GLY A 212 9.34 2.88 -7.46
CA GLY A 212 10.68 2.41 -7.11
C GLY A 212 11.24 3.04 -5.83
N VAL A 213 10.39 3.43 -4.89
CA VAL A 213 10.81 4.00 -3.59
C VAL A 213 10.99 2.86 -2.59
N SER A 214 12.06 2.08 -2.75
CA SER A 214 12.25 0.80 -2.06
C SER A 214 12.25 0.88 -0.53
N GLU A 215 12.83 1.93 0.05
CA GLU A 215 12.82 2.12 1.50
C GLU A 215 11.40 2.34 2.06
N LEU A 216 10.60 3.14 1.35
CA LEU A 216 9.20 3.35 1.71
C LEU A 216 8.40 2.07 1.53
N GLN A 217 8.64 1.34 0.44
CA GLN A 217 8.01 0.05 0.18
C GLN A 217 8.26 -0.92 1.33
N GLN A 218 9.51 -1.06 1.80
CA GLN A 218 9.82 -1.94 2.93
C GLN A 218 9.10 -1.50 4.22
N ARG A 219 9.08 -0.19 4.51
CA ARG A 219 8.35 0.34 5.68
C ARG A 219 6.85 0.08 5.59
N CYS A 220 6.26 0.22 4.40
CA CYS A 220 4.85 -0.08 4.19
C CYS A 220 4.58 -1.58 4.32
N GLU A 221 5.47 -2.43 3.81
CA GLU A 221 5.37 -3.90 3.93
C GLU A 221 5.36 -4.32 5.40
N ASP A 222 6.31 -3.80 6.20
CA ASP A 222 6.40 -4.08 7.62
C ASP A 222 5.16 -3.58 8.38
N ALA A 223 4.62 -2.40 8.01
CA ALA A 223 3.42 -1.83 8.61
C ALA A 223 2.15 -2.64 8.28
N VAL A 224 1.99 -3.09 7.03
CA VAL A 224 0.89 -3.98 6.63
C VAL A 224 0.98 -5.29 7.40
N ILE A 225 2.16 -5.93 7.45
CA ILE A 225 2.39 -7.17 8.21
C ILE A 225 2.00 -6.99 9.69
N ALA A 226 2.41 -5.89 10.32
CA ALA A 226 2.12 -5.63 11.72
C ALA A 226 0.62 -5.37 12.00
N SER A 227 -0.13 -4.97 10.98
CA SER A 227 -1.57 -4.73 11.04
C SER A 227 -2.42 -5.98 10.80
N ILE A 228 -1.83 -7.11 10.38
CA ILE A 228 -2.57 -8.35 10.13
C ILE A 228 -3.21 -8.86 11.43
N ASP A 229 -4.52 -9.09 11.38
CA ASP A 229 -5.33 -9.70 12.43
C ASP A 229 -6.48 -10.54 11.85
N ALA A 230 -7.27 -11.17 12.73
CA ALA A 230 -8.37 -12.05 12.30
C ALA A 230 -9.47 -11.33 11.51
N SER A 231 -9.60 -10.02 11.64
CA SER A 231 -10.64 -9.23 10.97
C SER A 231 -10.26 -8.76 9.56
N ASN A 232 -8.96 -8.59 9.28
CA ASN A 232 -8.48 -8.05 8.01
C ASN A 232 -7.58 -8.99 7.20
N VAL A 233 -7.09 -10.11 7.76
CA VAL A 233 -6.08 -10.95 7.11
C VAL A 233 -6.48 -11.44 5.71
N VAL A 234 -7.77 -11.74 5.50
CA VAL A 234 -8.26 -12.17 4.18
C VAL A 234 -8.25 -11.01 3.20
N ASP A 235 -8.71 -9.83 3.61
CA ASP A 235 -8.69 -8.65 2.73
C ASP A 235 -7.25 -8.24 2.35
N VAL A 236 -6.33 -8.26 3.30
CA VAL A 236 -4.90 -8.01 3.05
C VAL A 236 -4.32 -9.03 2.07
N LEU A 237 -4.62 -10.32 2.26
CA LEU A 237 -4.14 -11.39 1.38
C LEU A 237 -4.59 -11.18 -0.08
N PHE A 238 -5.86 -10.83 -0.29
CA PHE A 238 -6.39 -10.62 -1.65
C PHE A 238 -6.02 -9.26 -2.25
N THR A 239 -5.86 -8.22 -1.43
CA THR A 239 -5.58 -6.86 -1.92
C THR A 239 -4.11 -6.64 -2.26
N VAL A 240 -3.19 -7.22 -1.49
CA VAL A 240 -1.74 -7.01 -1.66
C VAL A 240 -0.91 -8.30 -1.64
N GLY A 241 -1.42 -9.41 -1.11
CA GLY A 241 -0.65 -10.65 -1.01
C GLY A 241 -0.15 -11.19 -2.35
N ASN A 242 -0.93 -11.07 -3.43
CA ASN A 242 -0.49 -11.50 -4.76
C ASN A 242 0.76 -10.79 -5.27
N THR A 243 0.96 -9.53 -4.89
CA THR A 243 2.09 -8.72 -5.35
C THR A 243 3.28 -8.82 -4.41
N PHE A 244 3.03 -8.98 -3.10
CA PHE A 244 4.06 -8.93 -2.07
C PHE A 244 4.17 -10.26 -1.33
N GLY A 245 5.13 -11.08 -1.75
CA GLY A 245 5.31 -12.45 -1.27
C GLY A 245 5.44 -12.58 0.25
N LYS A 246 6.17 -11.67 0.93
CA LYS A 246 6.30 -11.75 2.39
C LYS A 246 4.96 -11.51 3.11
N ILE A 247 4.14 -10.59 2.60
CA ILE A 247 2.79 -10.35 3.12
C ILE A 247 1.92 -11.57 2.90
N LYS A 248 1.96 -12.17 1.70
CA LYS A 248 1.25 -13.42 1.40
C LYS A 248 1.64 -14.53 2.37
N ASP A 249 2.93 -14.80 2.52
CA ASP A 249 3.40 -15.86 3.41
C ASP A 249 2.94 -15.63 4.85
N THR A 250 3.07 -14.40 5.34
CA THR A 250 2.67 -14.04 6.70
C THR A 250 1.16 -14.15 6.91
N ALA A 251 0.35 -13.68 5.95
CA ALA A 251 -1.10 -13.77 6.01
C ALA A 251 -1.58 -15.23 5.95
N MET A 252 -0.97 -16.05 5.09
CA MET A 252 -1.26 -17.48 4.98
C MET A 252 -0.94 -18.22 6.27
N ASP A 253 0.24 -17.97 6.85
CA ASP A 253 0.66 -18.60 8.10
C ASP A 253 -0.26 -18.20 9.25
N PHE A 254 -0.67 -16.92 9.30
CA PHE A 254 -1.65 -16.44 10.27
C PHE A 254 -3.00 -17.16 10.14
N ILE A 255 -3.53 -17.31 8.92
CA ILE A 255 -4.79 -18.00 8.67
C ILE A 255 -4.69 -19.47 9.09
N VAL A 256 -3.59 -20.15 8.78
CA VAL A 256 -3.39 -21.56 9.16
C VAL A 256 -3.33 -21.72 10.69
N GLU A 257 -2.59 -20.84 11.38
CA GLU A 257 -2.45 -20.90 12.84
C GLU A 257 -3.75 -20.56 13.57
N LYS A 258 -4.48 -19.56 13.09
CA LYS A 258 -5.68 -19.00 13.75
C LYS A 258 -6.96 -19.31 12.97
N ILE A 259 -7.02 -20.43 12.25
CA ILE A 259 -8.16 -20.74 11.37
C ILE A 259 -9.50 -20.73 12.11
N GLY A 260 -9.55 -21.20 13.36
CA GLY A 260 -10.76 -21.17 14.18
C GLY A 260 -11.19 -19.76 14.63
N SER A 261 -10.28 -18.78 14.63
CA SER A 261 -10.59 -17.37 14.90
C SER A 261 -10.93 -16.58 13.64
N VAL A 262 -10.39 -16.99 12.49
CA VAL A 262 -10.67 -16.38 11.18
C VAL A 262 -12.01 -16.88 10.62
N VAL A 263 -12.32 -18.17 10.79
CA VAL A 263 -13.61 -18.75 10.46
C VAL A 263 -14.54 -18.57 11.66
N LEU A 264 -15.12 -17.37 11.79
CA LEU A 264 -16.18 -17.13 12.76
C LEU A 264 -17.40 -17.98 12.37
N GLU A 265 -18.06 -18.58 13.36
CA GLU A 265 -19.13 -19.59 13.17
C GLU A 265 -20.25 -19.13 12.21
N ASP A 266 -20.48 -17.81 12.08
CA ASP A 266 -21.54 -17.22 11.26
C ASP A 266 -21.08 -16.44 10.01
N LYS A 267 -19.78 -16.42 9.69
CA LYS A 267 -19.26 -15.70 8.51
C LYS A 267 -18.24 -16.54 7.75
N GLU A 268 -18.57 -16.85 6.50
CA GLU A 268 -17.60 -17.37 5.54
C GLU A 268 -16.57 -16.28 5.21
N PRO A 269 -15.30 -16.42 5.66
CA PRO A 269 -14.33 -15.32 5.55
C PRO A 269 -13.91 -15.05 4.10
N PHE A 270 -14.14 -16.00 3.19
CA PHE A 270 -13.80 -15.91 1.77
C PHE A 270 -14.99 -15.54 0.88
N ALA A 271 -16.19 -15.31 1.43
CA ALA A 271 -17.41 -15.11 0.63
C ALA A 271 -17.29 -13.93 -0.35
N ALA A 272 -16.65 -12.84 0.07
CA ALA A 272 -16.43 -11.65 -0.77
C ALA A 272 -15.49 -11.91 -1.97
N TYR A 273 -14.66 -12.96 -1.90
CA TYR A 273 -13.62 -13.24 -2.88
C TYR A 273 -13.91 -14.51 -3.70
N ARG A 274 -15.13 -15.06 -3.63
CA ARG A 274 -15.49 -16.30 -4.36
C ARG A 274 -15.24 -16.24 -5.87
N ASN A 275 -15.35 -15.04 -6.45
CA ASN A 275 -15.13 -14.79 -7.88
C ASN A 275 -13.76 -14.18 -8.18
N HIS A 276 -12.87 -14.05 -7.18
CA HIS A 276 -11.53 -13.52 -7.39
C HIS A 276 -10.69 -14.57 -8.14
N PRO A 277 -9.93 -14.18 -9.19
CA PRO A 277 -9.17 -15.12 -10.03
C PRO A 277 -8.23 -16.01 -9.20
N ASP A 278 -7.62 -15.44 -8.17
CA ASP A 278 -6.63 -16.16 -7.34
C ASP A 278 -7.22 -16.86 -6.10
N ALA A 279 -8.54 -16.80 -5.89
CA ALA A 279 -9.15 -17.39 -4.70
C ALA A 279 -8.93 -18.89 -4.61
N PHE A 280 -9.02 -19.59 -5.75
CA PHE A 280 -8.78 -21.02 -5.79
C PHE A 280 -7.34 -21.36 -5.43
N ASP A 281 -6.37 -20.62 -6.00
CA ASP A 281 -4.94 -20.85 -5.75
C ASP A 281 -4.60 -20.63 -4.27
N PHE A 282 -5.14 -19.57 -3.67
CA PHE A 282 -4.98 -19.32 -2.24
C PHE A 282 -5.59 -20.42 -1.36
N LEU A 283 -6.79 -20.92 -1.68
CA LEU A 283 -7.41 -22.01 -0.93
C LEU A 283 -6.62 -23.31 -1.04
N VAL A 284 -6.14 -23.65 -2.24
CA VAL A 284 -5.28 -24.83 -2.45
C VAL A 284 -3.98 -24.69 -1.64
N GLU A 285 -3.38 -23.51 -1.63
CA GLU A 285 -2.16 -23.24 -0.86
C GLU A 285 -2.41 -23.34 0.65
N LEU A 286 -3.52 -22.80 1.16
CA LEU A 286 -3.93 -22.93 2.56
C LEU A 286 -4.12 -24.39 2.96
N VAL A 287 -4.79 -25.19 2.12
CA VAL A 287 -4.98 -26.62 2.36
C VAL A 287 -3.62 -27.35 2.38
N ARG A 288 -2.71 -27.02 1.47
CA ARG A 288 -1.35 -27.58 1.44
C ARG A 288 -0.55 -27.22 2.70
N ARG A 289 -0.63 -25.98 3.19
CA ARG A 289 0.06 -25.54 4.42
C ARG A 289 -0.56 -26.16 5.68
N LYS A 290 -1.87 -26.39 5.70
CA LYS A 290 -2.58 -27.00 6.83
C LYS A 290 -2.44 -28.52 6.87
N ALA A 291 -2.27 -29.18 5.71
CA ALA A 291 -2.11 -30.62 5.64
C ALA A 291 -1.01 -31.03 6.65
N PRO A 292 -1.29 -31.97 7.56
CA PRO A 292 -0.29 -32.40 8.53
C PRO A 292 0.93 -32.79 7.72
N LYS A 293 2.09 -32.16 8.00
CA LYS A 293 3.37 -32.63 7.47
C LYS A 293 3.42 -34.09 7.87
N ALA A 294 3.11 -34.99 6.94
CA ALA A 294 3.12 -36.41 7.17
C ALA A 294 4.50 -36.66 7.77
N ALA A 295 4.50 -37.18 9.00
CA ALA A 295 5.72 -37.40 9.73
C ALA A 295 6.59 -38.28 8.83
N VAL A 296 7.58 -37.66 8.19
CA VAL A 296 8.79 -38.35 7.74
C VAL A 296 9.54 -38.63 9.04
N THR A 297 8.93 -39.48 9.88
CA THR A 297 9.64 -40.29 10.85
C THR A 297 10.28 -41.36 9.98
N ASP A 298 11.54 -41.12 9.65
CA ASP A 298 12.44 -42.09 9.08
C ASP A 298 12.29 -43.42 9.83
N ALA A 299 11.76 -44.43 9.15
CA ALA A 299 12.11 -45.80 9.44
C ALA A 299 13.34 -46.12 8.58
N ALA A 300 14.50 -46.07 9.26
CA ALA A 300 15.75 -46.79 9.00
C ALA A 300 16.42 -46.66 7.61
#